data_AF-A0A973TNJ8-F1
#
_entry.id   AF-A0A973TNJ8-F1
#
_cell.length_a   1.000
_cell.length_b   1.000
_cell.length_c   1.000
_cell.angle_alpha   90.00
_cell.angle_beta   90.00
_cell.angle_gamma   90.00
#
_symmetry.space_group_name_H-M   'P 1'
#
loop_
_entity.id
_entity.type
_entity.pdbx_description
1 polymer ?
#
loop_
_entity_poly.entity_id
_entity_poly.type
_entity_poly.pdbx_seq_one_letter_code
_entity_poly.pdbx_strand_id
1 'polypeptide(L)'
;MSVVAPIVVPRLPAVQLRDAIEAHDWLRATELLAEHQRELAAALAALDPSTMVREHWLDLLLAQRAMLGELHTARAKVVTALARLGEEHRGARAWLRELG
;
A
#
# COMPACT_ATOMS: atom_id res chain seq x y z
N MET A 1 17.16 8.53 -36.68
CA MET A 1 17.74 8.52 -35.32
C MET A 1 16.57 8.48 -34.35
N SER A 2 16.26 7.31 -33.78
CA SER A 2 15.19 7.19 -32.78
C SER A 2 15.78 7.50 -31.41
N VAL A 3 15.32 8.58 -30.78
CA VAL A 3 15.70 8.91 -29.40
C VAL A 3 14.95 7.95 -28.50
N VAL A 4 15.60 6.89 -28.05
CA VAL A 4 15.06 6.02 -27.01
C VAL A 4 15.07 6.84 -25.73
N ALA A 5 13.89 7.25 -25.24
CA ALA A 5 13.77 7.89 -23.95
C ALA A 5 14.36 6.96 -22.88
N PRO A 6 15.14 7.47 -21.90
CA PRO A 6 15.70 6.62 -20.87
C PRO A 6 14.56 5.90 -20.15
N ILE A 7 14.68 4.58 -20.00
CA ILE A 7 13.74 3.78 -19.22
C ILE A 7 13.89 4.24 -17.76
N VAL A 8 12.91 5.01 -17.28
CA VAL A 8 12.87 5.50 -15.89
C VAL A 8 12.18 4.43 -15.05
N VAL A 9 12.90 3.89 -14.06
CA VAL A 9 12.30 2.98 -13.07
C VAL A 9 11.25 3.77 -12.27
N PRO A 10 9.98 3.34 -12.24
CA PRO A 10 8.93 4.04 -11.53
C PRO A 10 9.24 4.13 -10.04
N ARG A 11 8.93 5.29 -9.45
CA ARG A 11 9.15 5.52 -8.03
C ARG A 11 7.86 5.23 -7.28
N LEU A 12 7.91 4.31 -6.32
CA LEU A 12 6.80 4.06 -5.41
C LEU A 12 6.39 5.37 -4.70
N PRO A 13 5.12 5.80 -4.75
CA PRO A 13 4.64 7.00 -4.07
C PRO A 13 4.44 6.76 -2.57
N ALA A 14 5.49 6.30 -1.88
CA ALA A 14 5.41 5.79 -0.52
C ALA A 14 4.97 6.84 0.51
N VAL A 15 5.41 8.09 0.34
CA VAL A 15 5.01 9.21 1.21
C VAL A 15 3.52 9.48 1.03
N GLN A 16 3.06 9.65 -0.21
CA GLN A 16 1.65 9.94 -0.50
C GLN A 16 0.73 8.79 -0.07
N LEU A 17 1.19 7.54 -0.18
CA LEU A 17 0.46 6.38 0.31
C LEU A 17 0.31 6.41 1.83
N ARG A 18 1.39 6.70 2.56
CA ARG A 18 1.34 6.84 4.02
C ARG A 18 0.40 7.97 4.43
N ASP A 19 0.50 9.14 3.80
CA ASP A 19 -0.36 10.28 4.08
C ASP A 19 -1.85 9.93 3.86
N ALA A 20 -2.17 9.24 2.75
CA ALA A 20 -3.55 8.81 2.47
C ALA A 20 -4.07 7.78 3.48
N ILE A 21 -3.23 6.82 3.90
CA ILE A 21 -3.59 5.82 4.91
C ILE A 21 -3.83 6.47 6.27
N GLU A 22 -2.96 7.40 6.68
CA GLU A 22 -3.10 8.17 7.93
C GLU A 22 -4.36 9.03 7.94
N ALA A 23 -4.71 9.62 6.79
CA ALA A 23 -5.95 10.38 6.61
C ALA A 23 -7.22 9.51 6.45
N HIS A 24 -7.08 8.18 6.46
CA HIS A 24 -8.16 7.22 6.14
C HIS A 24 -8.77 7.40 4.75
N ASP A 25 -8.06 8.04 3.83
CA ASP A 25 -8.46 8.22 2.44
C ASP A 25 -8.05 6.99 1.61
N TRP A 26 -8.79 5.90 1.80
CA TRP A 26 -8.56 4.63 1.11
C TRP A 26 -8.77 4.72 -0.40
N LEU A 27 -9.64 5.63 -0.85
CA LEU A 27 -9.86 5.87 -2.28
C LEU A 27 -8.57 6.44 -2.88
N ARG A 28 -8.02 7.49 -2.28
CA ARG A 28 -6.77 8.10 -2.74
C ARG A 28 -5.60 7.12 -2.72
N ALA A 29 -5.48 6.32 -1.66
CA ALA A 29 -4.45 5.28 -1.60
C ALA A 29 -4.59 4.26 -2.75
N THR A 30 -5.82 3.88 -3.11
CA THR A 30 -6.10 2.96 -4.22
C THR A 30 -5.73 3.58 -5.58
N GLU A 31 -6.07 4.86 -5.79
CA GLU A 31 -5.68 5.59 -7.00
C GLU A 31 -4.16 5.67 -7.18
N LEU A 32 -3.43 5.97 -6.10
CA LEU A 32 -1.96 6.03 -6.10
C LEU A 32 -1.34 4.68 -6.47
N LEU A 33 -1.87 3.58 -5.92
CA LEU A 33 -1.41 2.23 -6.28
C LEU A 33 -1.72 1.89 -7.73
N ALA A 34 -2.92 2.25 -8.23
CA ALA A 34 -3.31 1.99 -9.60
C ALA A 34 -2.46 2.76 -10.61
N GLU A 35 -2.09 4.01 -10.31
CA GLU A 35 -1.16 4.79 -11.13
C GLU A 35 0.23 4.15 -11.13
N HIS A 36 0.78 3.85 -9.95
CA HIS A 36 2.07 3.18 -9.84
C HIS A 36 2.11 1.84 -10.61
N GLN A 37 1.02 1.09 -10.60
CA GLN A 37 0.89 -0.15 -11.39
C GLN A 37 0.92 0.10 -12.90
N ARG A 38 0.29 1.17 -13.40
CA ARG A 38 0.34 1.53 -14.82
C ARG A 38 1.75 1.95 -15.24
N GLU A 39 2.40 2.79 -14.43
CA GLU A 39 3.78 3.20 -14.67
C GLU A 39 4.73 1.99 -14.67
N LEU A 40 4.56 1.07 -13.72
CA LEU A 40 5.32 -0.17 -13.64
C LEU A 40 5.12 -1.06 -14.87
N ALA A 41 3.88 -1.25 -15.31
CA ALA A 41 3.58 -2.03 -16.50
C ALA A 41 4.23 -1.42 -17.76
N ALA A 42 4.16 -0.09 -17.90
CA ALA A 42 4.79 0.62 -19.01
C ALA A 42 6.31 0.49 -18.98
N ALA A 43 6.94 0.66 -17.81
CA ALA A 43 8.39 0.53 -17.66
C ALA A 43 8.90 -0.89 -17.93
N LEU A 44 8.15 -1.91 -17.50
CA LEU A 44 8.47 -3.31 -17.78
C LEU A 44 8.26 -3.67 -19.26
N ALA A 45 7.23 -3.14 -19.91
CA ALA A 45 7.00 -3.36 -21.33
C ALA A 45 8.09 -2.73 -22.20
N ALA A 46 8.69 -1.62 -21.75
CA ALA A 46 9.80 -0.95 -22.41
C ALA A 46 11.18 -1.48 -21.99
N LEU A 47 11.26 -2.45 -21.08
CA LEU A 47 12.51 -2.90 -20.48
C LEU A 47 13.38 -3.69 -21.46
N ASP A 48 14.58 -3.17 -21.74
CA ASP A 48 15.66 -3.94 -22.36
C ASP A 48 16.56 -4.55 -21.27
N PRO A 49 16.62 -5.89 -21.13
CA PRO A 49 17.45 -6.56 -20.14
C PRO A 49 18.95 -6.27 -20.29
N SER A 50 19.42 -5.93 -21.49
CA SER A 50 20.83 -5.68 -21.78
C SER A 50 21.31 -4.31 -21.26
N THR A 51 20.39 -3.35 -21.11
CA THR A 51 20.68 -2.00 -20.62
C THR A 51 20.07 -1.73 -19.23
N MET A 52 19.47 -2.75 -18.61
CA MET A 52 18.82 -2.63 -17.31
C MET A 52 19.85 -2.45 -16.18
N VAL A 53 19.65 -1.41 -15.36
CA VAL A 53 20.36 -1.25 -14.09
C VAL A 53 19.63 -2.04 -13.00
N ARG A 54 20.14 -3.22 -12.65
CA ARG A 54 19.49 -4.17 -11.72
C ARG A 54 19.24 -3.56 -10.35
N GLU A 55 20.16 -2.75 -9.87
CA GLU A 55 20.14 -2.13 -8.54
C GLU A 55 18.88 -1.27 -8.36
N HIS A 56 18.52 -0.47 -9.37
CA HIS A 56 17.33 0.38 -9.30
C HIS A 56 16.02 -0.43 -9.22
N TRP A 57 15.95 -1.56 -9.90
CA TRP A 57 14.79 -2.46 -9.84
C TRP A 57 14.72 -3.21 -8.52
N LEU A 58 15.87 -3.60 -7.96
CA LEU A 58 15.95 -4.18 -6.63
C LEU A 58 15.48 -3.18 -5.56
N ASP A 59 15.91 -1.93 -5.65
CA ASP A 59 15.48 -0.85 -4.74
C ASP A 59 13.96 -0.66 -4.78
N LEU A 60 13.35 -0.69 -5.97
CA LEU A 60 11.90 -0.63 -6.12
C LEU A 60 11.20 -1.83 -5.45
N LEU A 61 11.71 -3.05 -5.65
CA LEU A 61 11.16 -4.26 -5.03
C LEU A 61 11.25 -4.21 -3.50
N LEU A 62 12.36 -3.70 -2.96
CA LEU A 62 12.54 -3.52 -1.52
C LEU A 62 11.55 -2.49 -0.96
N ALA A 63 11.37 -1.36 -1.65
CA ALA A 63 10.40 -0.35 -1.27
C ALA A 63 8.95 -0.90 -1.28
N GLN A 64 8.59 -1.67 -2.32
CA GLN A 64 7.27 -2.31 -2.42
C GLN A 64 7.04 -3.33 -1.30
N ARG A 65 8.06 -4.14 -0.99
CA ARG A 65 8.00 -5.10 0.11
C ARG A 65 7.83 -4.40 1.47
N ALA A 66 8.52 -3.29 1.70
CA ALA A 66 8.36 -2.49 2.92
C ALA A 66 6.93 -1.96 3.05
N MET A 67 6.39 -1.38 1.98
CA MET A 67 5.01 -0.85 1.94
C MET A 67 3.95 -1.94 2.20
N LEU A 68 4.13 -3.15 1.64
CA LEU A 68 3.25 -4.29 1.96
C LEU A 68 3.28 -4.64 3.45
N GLY A 69 4.46 -4.58 4.08
CA GLY A 69 4.61 -4.74 5.52
C GLY A 69 3.81 -3.69 6.31
N GLU A 70 3.92 -2.41 5.93
CA GLU A 70 3.17 -1.31 6.54
C GLU A 70 1.65 -1.51 6.42
N LEU A 71 1.17 -1.89 5.24
CA LEU A 71 -0.25 -2.18 4.98
C LEU A 71 -0.76 -3.35 5.82
N HIS A 72 0.03 -4.42 5.96
CA HIS A 72 -0.33 -5.54 6.83
C HIS A 72 -0.42 -5.12 8.30
N THR A 73 0.50 -4.28 8.77
CA THR A 73 0.44 -3.72 10.12
C THR A 73 -0.79 -2.84 10.31
N ALA A 74 -1.12 -1.97 9.35
CA ALA A 74 -2.32 -1.13 9.40
C ALA A 74 -3.60 -2.00 9.48
N ARG A 75 -3.69 -3.04 8.63
CA ARG A 75 -4.80 -4.00 8.67
C ARG A 75 -4.91 -4.72 10.02
N ALA A 76 -3.79 -5.17 10.57
CA ALA A 76 -3.77 -5.85 11.87
C ALA A 76 -4.32 -4.96 12.99
N LYS A 77 -3.93 -3.68 13.03
CA LYS A 77 -4.45 -2.70 13.98
C LYS A 77 -5.97 -2.54 13.89
N VAL A 78 -6.51 -2.45 12.67
CA VAL A 78 -7.96 -2.37 12.43
C VAL A 78 -8.67 -3.63 12.92
N VAL A 79 -8.15 -4.82 12.62
CA VAL A 79 -8.75 -6.09 13.08
C VAL A 79 -8.79 -6.15 14.61
N THR A 80 -7.69 -5.78 15.29
CA THR A 80 -7.65 -5.72 16.76
C THR A 80 -8.65 -4.71 17.32
N ALA A 81 -8.76 -3.53 16.73
CA ALA A 81 -9.73 -2.51 17.16
C ALA A 81 -11.18 -3.01 17.01
N LEU A 82 -11.50 -3.69 15.91
CA LEU A 82 -12.83 -4.28 15.69
C LEU A 82 -13.14 -5.40 16.69
N ALA A 83 -12.17 -6.25 17.01
CA ALA A 83 -12.33 -7.30 18.01
C ALA A 83 -12.67 -6.73 19.38
N ARG A 84 -11.93 -5.69 19.80
CA ARG A 84 -12.16 -4.95 21.05
C ARG A 84 -13.55 -4.31 21.09
N LEU A 85 -13.97 -3.63 20.03
CA LEU A 85 -15.31 -3.06 19.92
C LEU A 85 -16.40 -4.14 20.08
N GLY A 86 -16.18 -5.31 19.49
CA GLY A 86 -17.09 -6.45 19.62
C GLY A 86 -17.18 -6.99 21.04
N GLU A 87 -16.07 -7.03 21.78
CA GLU A 87 -16.03 -7.41 23.20
C GLU A 87 -16.77 -6.40 24.08
N GLU A 88 -16.49 -5.12 23.90
CA GLU A 88 -17.15 -4.02 24.62
C GLU A 88 -18.67 -4.05 24.40
N HIS A 89 -19.12 -4.27 23.16
CA HIS A 89 -20.54 -4.38 22.83
C HIS A 89 -21.21 -5.64 23.42
N ARG A 90 -20.47 -6.76 23.57
CA ARG A 90 -20.99 -7.95 24.28
C ARG A 90 -21.12 -7.69 25.78
N GLY A 91 -20.12 -7.05 26.40
CA GLY A 91 -20.13 -6.70 27.82
C GLY A 91 -21.28 -5.76 28.18
N ALA A 92 -21.46 -4.68 27.41
CA ALA A 92 -22.56 -3.74 27.61
C ALA A 92 -23.94 -4.42 27.51
N ARG A 93 -24.13 -5.33 26.54
CA ARG A 93 -25.38 -6.10 26.41
C ARG A 93 -25.60 -7.11 27.53
N ALA A 94 -24.55 -7.68 28.10
CA ALA A 94 -24.67 -8.56 29.26
C ALA A 94 -25.14 -7.78 30.50
N TRP A 95 -24.51 -6.63 30.76
CA TRP A 95 -24.88 -5.75 31.86
C TRP A 95 -26.33 -5.24 31.76
N LEU A 96 -26.77 -4.84 30.56
CA LEU A 96 -28.17 -4.43 30.33
C LEU A 96 -29.18 -5.55 30.59
N ARG A 97 -28.80 -6.83 30.37
CA ARG A 97 -29.67 -7.98 30.68
C ARG A 97 -29.76 -8.29 32.17
N GLU A 98 -28.75 -7.93 32.96
CA GLU A 98 -28.75 -8.15 34.41
C GLU A 98 -29.53 -7.07 35.17
N LEU A 99 -29.80 -5.93 34.53
CA LEU A 99 -30.54 -4.80 35.10
C LEU A 99 -32.01 -4.71 34.68
N GLY A 100 -32.45 -5.53 33.72
CA GLY A 100 -33.85 -5.63 33.27
C GLY A 100 -34.49 -6.92 33.75
#